data_AF-A0A494VKE4-F1
#
_entry.id   AF-A0A494VKE4-F1
#
_cell.length_a   1.000
_cell.length_b   1.000
_cell.length_c   1.000
_cell.angle_alpha   90.00
_cell.angle_beta   90.00
_cell.angle_gamma   90.00
#
_symmetry.space_group_name_H-M   'P 1'
#
loop_
_entity.id
_entity.type
_entity.pdbx_description
1 polymer ?
#
loop_
_entity_poly.entity_id
_entity_poly.type
_entity_poly.pdbx_seq_one_letter_code
_entity_poly.pdbx_strand_id
1 'polypeptide(L)'
;MKEEYWVFGGALLFQLGILLYRYYQRRSYRKTGEEIVNSNYDSYLELRNETFALKAEDLGIATFDDKETAFALMMEMHIGSALQTLVAFADGTVWIFNSRNARKNIGDSDAADLRLAAIDAMATAQYHFARMRRQDVGALLPGHIKFYILTNCDNYSAGDTIKAILDESSPWTELAKKGFAIGDELNKIAENNPTKRVVYPKTTVKRGKPANF
;
A
#
# COMPACT_ATOMS: atom_id res chain seq x y z
N MET A 1 34.42 -41.00 3.69
CA MET A 1 33.14 -41.17 4.42
C MET A 1 32.73 -39.99 5.32
N LYS A 2 33.54 -38.93 5.56
CA LYS A 2 33.13 -37.81 6.43
C LYS A 2 32.49 -36.61 5.70
N GLU A 3 32.66 -36.50 4.39
CA GLU A 3 32.23 -35.32 3.62
C GLU A 3 30.74 -35.34 3.26
N GLU A 4 30.13 -36.52 3.11
CA GLU A 4 28.71 -36.66 2.74
C GLU A 4 27.76 -36.11 3.83
N TYR A 5 28.14 -36.18 5.10
CA TYR A 5 27.33 -35.70 6.22
C TYR A 5 27.12 -34.17 6.23
N TRP A 6 28.04 -33.41 5.63
CA TRP A 6 27.91 -31.95 5.56
C TRP A 6 26.82 -31.51 4.58
N VAL A 7 26.68 -32.22 3.46
CA VAL A 7 25.66 -31.93 2.45
C VAL A 7 24.27 -32.25 3.00
N PHE A 8 24.10 -33.40 3.66
CA PHE A 8 22.84 -33.76 4.31
C PHE A 8 22.49 -32.84 5.48
N GLY A 9 23.48 -32.46 6.31
CA GLY A 9 23.28 -31.51 7.40
C GLY A 9 22.85 -30.13 6.91
N GLY A 10 23.49 -29.61 5.86
CA GLY A 10 23.14 -28.33 5.24
C GLY A 10 21.74 -28.33 4.64
N ALA A 11 21.35 -29.39 3.92
CA ALA A 11 20.02 -29.52 3.35
C ALA A 11 18.93 -29.58 4.44
N LEU A 12 19.19 -30.27 5.54
CA LEU A 12 18.26 -30.40 6.65
C LEU A 12 18.06 -29.05 7.38
N LEU A 13 19.13 -28.29 7.60
CA LEU A 13 19.06 -26.94 8.16
C LEU A 13 18.32 -25.96 7.24
N PHE A 14 18.53 -26.06 5.92
CA PHE A 14 17.82 -25.23 4.94
C PHE A 14 16.31 -25.51 4.94
N GLN A 15 15.92 -26.79 4.95
CA GLN A 15 14.50 -27.19 5.05
C GLN A 15 13.88 -26.77 6.37
N LEU A 16 14.61 -26.89 7.49
CA LEU A 16 14.18 -26.41 8.80
C LEU A 16 14.00 -24.89 8.79
N GLY A 17 14.91 -24.14 8.16
CA GLY A 17 14.81 -22.70 7.97
C GLY A 17 13.56 -22.30 7.18
N ILE A 18 13.24 -23.00 6.09
CA ILE A 18 12.00 -22.78 5.33
C ILE A 18 10.77 -23.05 6.18
N LEU A 19 10.76 -24.15 6.94
CA LEU A 19 9.64 -24.50 7.83
C LEU A 19 9.43 -23.46 8.93
N LEU A 20 10.52 -23.00 9.57
CA LEU A 20 10.47 -21.96 10.60
C LEU A 20 10.04 -20.61 10.01
N TYR A 21 10.53 -20.26 8.83
CA TYR A 21 10.10 -19.06 8.10
C TYR A 21 8.60 -19.11 7.77
N ARG A 22 8.10 -20.23 7.24
CA ARG A 22 6.67 -20.44 6.97
C ARG A 22 5.84 -20.44 8.24
N TYR A 23 6.33 -21.02 9.33
CA TYR A 23 5.67 -20.99 10.64
C TYR A 23 5.58 -19.56 11.19
N TYR A 24 6.68 -18.80 11.13
CA TYR A 24 6.72 -17.40 11.57
C TYR A 24 5.79 -16.53 10.75
N GLN A 25 5.83 -16.68 9.42
CA GLN A 25 4.87 -16.03 8.52
C GLN A 25 3.44 -16.38 8.91
N ARG A 26 3.10 -17.67 9.03
CA ARG A 26 1.74 -18.13 9.37
C ARG A 26 1.28 -17.63 10.74
N ARG A 27 2.17 -17.51 11.73
CA ARG A 27 1.86 -16.95 13.05
C ARG A 27 1.68 -15.44 13.01
N SER A 28 2.49 -14.73 12.23
CA SER A 28 2.35 -13.30 11.99
C SER A 28 1.03 -13.01 11.25
N TYR A 29 0.72 -13.80 10.22
CA TYR A 29 -0.55 -13.80 9.50
C TYR A 29 -1.74 -14.20 10.38
N ARG A 30 -1.58 -15.09 11.37
CA ARG A 30 -2.65 -15.38 12.35
C ARG A 30 -2.91 -14.21 13.27
N LYS A 31 -1.88 -13.47 13.71
CA LYS A 31 -2.11 -12.26 14.50
C LYS A 31 -2.84 -11.18 13.70
N THR A 32 -2.50 -11.01 12.42
CA THR A 32 -3.22 -10.09 11.53
C THR A 32 -4.60 -10.61 11.13
N GLY A 33 -4.76 -11.92 10.91
CA GLY A 33 -6.02 -12.56 10.56
C GLY A 33 -7.01 -12.67 11.73
N GLU A 34 -6.51 -12.82 12.97
CA GLU A 34 -7.31 -12.73 14.19
C GLU A 34 -7.64 -11.25 14.54
N GLU A 35 -6.83 -10.27 14.11
CA GLU A 35 -7.15 -8.83 14.21
C GLU A 35 -8.12 -8.33 13.12
N ILE A 36 -8.25 -9.06 12.00
CA ILE A 36 -9.19 -8.77 10.91
C ILE A 36 -10.37 -9.77 10.95
N VAL A 37 -10.84 -10.15 12.14
CA VAL A 37 -12.16 -10.80 12.31
C VAL A 37 -13.21 -9.69 12.26
N ASN A 38 -13.44 -9.14 11.08
CA ASN A 38 -14.41 -8.09 10.87
C ASN A 38 -15.26 -8.43 9.65
N SER A 39 -16.58 -8.40 9.79
CA SER A 39 -17.55 -8.68 8.71
C SER A 39 -17.35 -7.81 7.48
N ASN A 40 -16.60 -6.72 7.60
CA ASN A 40 -16.33 -5.75 6.55
C ASN A 40 -15.07 -6.06 5.73
N TYR A 41 -14.31 -7.12 6.08
CA TYR A 41 -13.09 -7.46 5.35
C TYR A 41 -13.39 -7.93 3.92
N ASP A 42 -14.44 -8.72 3.73
CA ASP A 42 -14.86 -9.16 2.39
C ASP A 42 -15.27 -7.96 1.53
N SER A 43 -16.05 -7.02 2.08
CA SER A 43 -16.39 -5.77 1.39
C SER A 43 -15.17 -4.89 1.09
N TYR A 44 -14.14 -4.91 1.94
CA TYR A 44 -12.87 -4.25 1.65
C TYR A 44 -12.16 -4.92 0.47
N LEU A 45 -12.14 -6.26 0.43
CA LEU A 45 -11.54 -7.01 -0.68
C LEU A 45 -12.31 -6.78 -1.99
N GLU A 46 -13.63 -6.66 -1.94
CA GLU A 46 -14.45 -6.28 -3.09
C GLU A 46 -14.02 -4.92 -3.64
N LEU A 47 -14.00 -3.87 -2.81
CA LEU A 47 -13.53 -2.53 -3.23
C LEU A 47 -12.09 -2.54 -3.75
N ARG A 48 -11.23 -3.33 -3.11
CA ARG A 48 -9.83 -3.50 -3.54
C ARG A 48 -9.76 -4.12 -4.93
N ASN A 49 -10.51 -5.19 -5.17
CA ASN A 49 -10.53 -5.89 -6.45
C ASN A 49 -11.21 -5.06 -7.55
N GLU A 50 -12.27 -4.33 -7.22
CA GLU A 50 -12.88 -3.34 -8.12
C GLU A 50 -11.87 -2.28 -8.54
N THR A 51 -11.06 -1.78 -7.60
CA THR A 51 -10.01 -0.81 -7.90
C THR A 51 -8.99 -1.38 -8.89
N PHE A 52 -8.55 -2.64 -8.71
CA PHE A 52 -7.63 -3.30 -9.65
C PHE A 52 -8.24 -3.60 -11.03
N ALA A 53 -9.57 -3.67 -11.11
CA ALA A 53 -10.29 -3.93 -12.35
C ALA A 53 -10.63 -2.65 -13.14
N LEU A 54 -10.40 -1.47 -12.55
CA LEU A 54 -10.61 -0.19 -13.22
C LEU A 54 -9.75 -0.07 -14.46
N LYS A 55 -10.30 0.57 -15.49
CA LYS A 55 -9.54 1.09 -16.61
C LYS A 55 -9.59 2.61 -16.62
N ALA A 56 -8.63 3.23 -17.29
CA ALA A 56 -8.57 4.68 -17.38
C ALA A 56 -9.82 5.27 -18.05
N GLU A 57 -10.39 4.55 -19.04
CA GLU A 57 -11.57 4.98 -19.79
C GLU A 57 -12.82 5.03 -18.91
N ASP A 58 -12.94 4.10 -17.95
CA ASP A 58 -14.07 4.05 -17.00
C ASP A 58 -14.11 5.29 -16.09
N LEU A 59 -12.97 5.97 -15.95
CA LEU A 59 -12.80 7.19 -15.15
C LEU A 59 -12.78 8.47 -16.01
N GLY A 60 -12.92 8.34 -17.34
CA GLY A 60 -12.77 9.47 -18.27
C GLY A 60 -11.34 10.02 -18.34
N ILE A 61 -10.35 9.25 -17.91
CA ILE A 61 -8.93 9.63 -17.97
C ILE A 61 -8.39 9.27 -19.35
N ALA A 62 -7.94 10.29 -20.09
CA ALA A 62 -7.29 10.08 -21.37
C ALA A 62 -5.93 9.41 -21.18
N THR A 63 -5.69 8.32 -21.90
CA THR A 63 -4.37 7.70 -22.02
C THR A 63 -3.91 7.75 -23.48
N PHE A 64 -2.60 7.72 -23.69
CA PHE A 64 -2.04 7.68 -25.03
C PHE A 64 -1.75 6.22 -25.39
N ASP A 65 -2.41 5.69 -26.43
CA ASP A 65 -2.31 4.27 -26.83
C ASP A 65 -0.88 3.85 -27.20
N ASP A 66 0.00 4.80 -27.55
CA ASP A 66 1.37 4.53 -27.95
C ASP A 66 2.33 4.34 -26.77
N LYS A 67 1.91 4.65 -25.54
CA LYS A 67 2.77 4.60 -24.35
C LYS A 67 2.04 4.07 -23.11
N GLU A 68 2.73 3.18 -22.39
CA GLU A 68 2.28 2.73 -21.09
C GLU A 68 2.26 3.92 -20.10
N THR A 69 1.06 4.25 -19.64
CA THR A 69 0.76 5.43 -18.84
C THR A 69 0.05 4.99 -17.56
N ALA A 70 0.62 5.37 -16.42
CA ALA A 70 0.01 5.17 -15.11
C ALA A 70 -1.20 6.10 -14.97
N PHE A 71 -2.36 5.52 -14.65
CA PHE A 71 -3.59 6.27 -14.41
C PHE A 71 -4.01 6.24 -12.94
N ALA A 72 -3.49 5.28 -12.14
CA ALA A 72 -3.71 5.28 -10.69
C ALA A 72 -2.48 4.79 -9.89
N LEU A 73 -2.31 5.37 -8.71
CA LEU A 73 -1.39 4.95 -7.65
C LEU A 73 -2.22 4.50 -6.45
N MET A 74 -2.06 3.23 -6.06
CA MET A 74 -2.68 2.67 -4.86
C MET A 74 -1.60 2.38 -3.82
N MET A 75 -1.83 2.83 -2.58
CA MET A 75 -0.97 2.58 -1.43
C MET A 75 -1.77 1.84 -0.35
N GLU A 76 -1.30 0.67 0.04
CA GLU A 76 -1.85 -0.13 1.14
C GLU A 76 -0.89 -0.15 2.32
N MET A 77 -1.42 0.09 3.52
CA MET A 77 -0.67 -0.01 4.77
C MET A 77 -1.54 -0.46 5.94
N HIS A 78 -0.91 -1.05 6.94
CA HIS A 78 -1.54 -1.30 8.24
C HIS A 78 -1.60 -0.03 9.08
N ILE A 79 -2.77 0.26 9.63
CA ILE A 79 -2.99 1.38 10.56
C ILE A 79 -3.78 0.88 11.76
N GLY A 80 -3.07 0.72 12.88
CA GLY A 80 -3.61 0.02 14.05
C GLY A 80 -4.02 -1.40 13.66
N SER A 81 -5.30 -1.73 13.83
CA SER A 81 -5.87 -3.04 13.44
C SER A 81 -6.62 -3.01 12.10
N ALA A 82 -6.45 -1.96 11.29
CA ALA A 82 -7.10 -1.83 9.98
C ALA A 82 -6.08 -1.87 8.85
N LEU A 83 -6.50 -2.36 7.69
CA LEU A 83 -5.83 -2.11 6.42
C LEU A 83 -6.43 -0.83 5.83
N GLN A 84 -5.59 0.15 5.50
CA GLN A 84 -6.01 1.34 4.78
C GLN A 84 -5.45 1.31 3.37
N THR A 85 -6.33 1.59 2.41
CA THR A 85 -6.00 1.78 1.01
C THR A 85 -6.27 3.23 0.64
N LEU A 86 -5.26 3.89 0.10
CA LEU A 86 -5.36 5.18 -0.54
C LEU A 86 -5.13 4.99 -2.04
N VAL A 87 -5.95 5.60 -2.88
CA VAL A 87 -5.81 5.56 -4.34
C VAL A 87 -5.79 7.00 -4.84
N ALA A 88 -4.77 7.37 -5.60
CA ALA A 88 -4.70 8.63 -6.33
C ALA A 88 -4.83 8.34 -7.82
N PHE A 89 -5.58 9.18 -8.53
CA PHE A 89 -5.79 9.06 -9.97
C PHE A 89 -5.13 10.21 -10.73
N ALA A 90 -4.86 10.00 -12.02
CA ALA A 90 -4.18 10.99 -12.87
C ALA A 90 -4.94 12.32 -13.05
N ASP A 91 -6.26 12.32 -12.87
CA ASP A 91 -7.09 13.53 -12.86
C ASP A 91 -7.01 14.32 -11.54
N GLY A 92 -6.34 13.75 -10.53
CA GLY A 92 -6.20 14.28 -9.17
C GLY A 92 -7.33 13.85 -8.21
N THR A 93 -8.23 12.98 -8.64
CA THR A 93 -9.21 12.33 -7.77
C THR A 93 -8.48 11.43 -6.77
N VAL A 94 -8.99 11.36 -5.54
CA VAL A 94 -8.44 10.50 -4.48
C VAL A 94 -9.54 9.63 -3.90
N TRP A 95 -9.33 8.33 -3.80
CA TRP A 95 -10.20 7.41 -3.05
C TRP A 95 -9.49 6.91 -1.80
N ILE A 96 -10.25 6.71 -0.74
CA ILE A 96 -9.75 6.07 0.48
C ILE A 96 -10.80 5.16 1.08
N PHE A 97 -10.36 3.95 1.43
CA PHE A 97 -11.19 2.93 2.08
C PHE A 97 -10.34 2.10 3.04
N ASN A 98 -10.99 1.43 3.99
CA ASN A 98 -10.27 0.60 4.96
C ASN A 98 -11.08 -0.62 5.40
N SER A 99 -10.41 -1.60 5.99
CA SER A 99 -11.05 -2.85 6.42
C SER A 99 -12.00 -2.73 7.62
N ARG A 100 -12.00 -1.59 8.34
CA ARG A 100 -12.97 -1.34 9.43
C ARG A 100 -14.29 -0.77 8.90
N ASN A 101 -14.21 0.09 7.91
CA ASN A 101 -15.34 0.71 7.23
C ASN A 101 -15.07 0.66 5.72
N ALA A 102 -15.55 -0.41 5.08
CA ALA A 102 -15.39 -0.67 3.66
C ALA A 102 -16.32 0.23 2.82
N ARG A 103 -16.23 1.54 3.03
CA ARG A 103 -16.88 2.56 2.21
C ARG A 103 -15.81 3.33 1.46
N LYS A 104 -15.98 3.42 0.15
CA LYS A 104 -15.20 4.30 -0.70
C LYS A 104 -15.50 5.74 -0.32
N ASN A 105 -14.54 6.43 0.28
CA ASN A 105 -14.61 7.86 0.48
C ASN A 105 -13.86 8.53 -0.65
N ILE A 106 -14.55 9.38 -1.39
CA ILE A 106 -13.96 10.17 -2.47
C ILE A 106 -13.50 11.48 -1.83
N GLY A 107 -12.21 11.78 -1.94
CA GLY A 107 -11.63 13.04 -1.53
C GLY A 107 -12.30 14.20 -2.26
N ASP A 108 -12.38 15.35 -1.60
CA ASP A 108 -13.01 16.54 -2.16
C ASP A 108 -12.20 17.02 -3.38
N SER A 109 -12.68 16.75 -4.59
CA SER A 109 -11.99 17.09 -5.84
C SER A 109 -11.79 18.59 -6.01
N ASP A 110 -12.58 19.39 -5.29
CA ASP A 110 -12.51 20.86 -5.32
C ASP A 110 -11.43 21.41 -4.37
N ALA A 111 -10.86 20.56 -3.50
CA ALA A 111 -9.72 20.94 -2.68
C ALA A 111 -8.44 20.95 -3.53
N ALA A 112 -8.05 22.15 -3.97
CA ALA A 112 -6.91 22.36 -4.86
C ALA A 112 -5.61 21.72 -4.32
N ASP A 113 -5.35 21.81 -3.01
CA ASP A 113 -4.13 21.24 -2.40
C ASP A 113 -4.12 19.70 -2.44
N LEU A 114 -5.27 19.06 -2.18
CA LEU A 114 -5.42 17.60 -2.29
C LEU A 114 -5.20 17.13 -3.73
N ARG A 115 -5.81 17.84 -4.68
CA ARG A 115 -5.67 17.55 -6.10
C ARG A 115 -4.22 17.69 -6.56
N LEU A 116 -3.52 18.74 -6.14
CA LEU A 116 -2.10 18.95 -6.46
C LEU A 116 -1.23 17.85 -5.87
N ALA A 117 -1.46 17.45 -4.62
CA ALA A 117 -0.74 16.34 -3.99
C ALA A 117 -0.97 15.01 -4.74
N ALA A 118 -2.19 14.75 -5.21
CA ALA A 118 -2.52 13.57 -6.00
C ALA A 118 -1.81 13.56 -7.35
N ILE A 119 -1.79 14.69 -8.08
CA ILE A 119 -1.10 14.82 -9.36
C ILE A 119 0.42 14.63 -9.21
N ASP A 120 1.01 15.21 -8.17
CA ASP A 120 2.43 15.08 -7.85
C ASP A 120 2.80 13.62 -7.50
N ALA A 121 1.93 12.93 -6.77
CA ALA A 121 2.08 11.49 -6.51
C ALA A 121 1.99 10.65 -7.79
N MET A 122 1.08 10.99 -8.70
CA MET A 122 0.94 10.30 -9.98
C MET A 122 2.15 10.52 -10.91
N ALA A 123 2.71 11.73 -10.95
CA ALA A 123 3.95 12.00 -11.67
C ALA A 123 5.11 11.16 -11.14
N THR A 124 5.19 11.01 -9.81
CA THR A 124 6.16 10.14 -9.15
C THR A 124 5.91 8.67 -9.49
N ALA A 125 4.66 8.21 -9.49
CA ALA A 125 4.28 6.85 -9.88
C ALA A 125 4.69 6.53 -11.33
N GLN A 126 4.42 7.44 -12.28
CA GLN A 126 4.82 7.29 -13.69
C GLN A 126 6.33 7.06 -13.84
N TYR A 127 7.16 7.69 -13.01
CA TYR A 127 8.60 7.49 -13.05
C TYR A 127 9.04 6.12 -12.48
N HIS A 128 8.35 5.63 -11.44
CA HIS A 128 8.79 4.46 -10.68
C HIS A 128 8.26 3.10 -11.19
N PHE A 129 7.14 3.05 -11.92
CA PHE A 129 6.51 1.76 -12.27
C PHE A 129 7.41 0.86 -13.13
N ALA A 130 8.28 1.42 -13.97
CA ALA A 130 9.23 0.65 -14.77
C ALA A 130 10.21 -0.20 -13.94
N ARG A 131 10.40 0.11 -12.65
CA ARG A 131 11.28 -0.61 -11.71
C ARG A 131 10.53 -1.59 -10.82
N MET A 132 9.20 -1.66 -10.94
CA MET A 132 8.34 -2.49 -10.11
C MET A 132 8.09 -3.87 -10.74
N ARG A 133 7.55 -4.79 -9.95
CA ARG A 133 7.18 -6.13 -10.44
C ARG A 133 5.77 -6.11 -10.98
N ARG A 134 5.59 -6.62 -12.19
CA ARG A 134 4.28 -6.82 -12.83
C ARG A 134 3.46 -7.87 -12.07
N GLN A 135 2.19 -7.58 -11.81
CA GLN A 135 1.17 -8.50 -11.27
C GLN A 135 1.41 -9.15 -9.89
N ASP A 136 2.17 -8.54 -8.98
CA ASP A 136 2.20 -9.00 -7.59
C ASP A 136 1.09 -8.34 -6.75
N VAL A 137 -0.14 -8.81 -6.94
CA VAL A 137 -1.35 -8.34 -6.21
C VAL A 137 -1.52 -9.04 -4.85
N GLY A 138 -0.48 -9.72 -4.36
CA GLY A 138 -0.52 -10.51 -3.12
C GLY A 138 -0.83 -9.68 -1.86
N ALA A 139 -1.25 -10.37 -0.80
CA ALA A 139 -1.63 -9.76 0.47
C ALA A 139 -0.52 -8.89 1.09
N LEU A 140 -0.93 -7.81 1.76
CA LEU A 140 -0.02 -6.97 2.52
C LEU A 140 0.56 -7.74 3.71
N LEU A 141 1.87 -7.66 3.88
CA LEU A 141 2.57 -8.23 5.03
C LEU A 141 2.46 -7.28 6.24
N PRO A 142 2.36 -7.83 7.47
CA PRO A 142 2.34 -7.01 8.68
C PRO A 142 3.59 -6.11 8.76
N GLY A 143 3.38 -4.82 9.03
CA GLY A 143 4.46 -3.84 9.14
C GLY A 143 5.08 -3.39 7.81
N HIS A 144 4.48 -3.75 6.68
CA HIS A 144 4.89 -3.28 5.36
C HIS A 144 3.92 -2.23 4.79
N ILE A 145 4.42 -1.50 3.79
CA ILE A 145 3.64 -0.69 2.87
C ILE A 145 3.78 -1.34 1.49
N LYS A 146 2.68 -1.44 0.76
CA LYS A 146 2.67 -1.92 -0.62
C LYS A 146 2.06 -0.87 -1.53
N PHE A 147 2.75 -0.61 -2.62
CA PHE A 147 2.34 0.28 -3.69
C PHE A 147 1.91 -0.55 -4.88
N TYR A 148 0.88 -0.08 -5.55
CA TYR A 148 0.44 -0.59 -6.84
C TYR A 148 0.29 0.57 -7.80
N ILE A 149 0.76 0.39 -9.02
CA ILE A 149 0.61 1.37 -10.09
C ILE A 149 -0.19 0.71 -11.19
N LEU A 150 -1.37 1.26 -11.46
CA LEU A 150 -2.27 0.77 -12.50
C LEU A 150 -2.01 1.60 -13.74
N THR A 151 -1.74 0.92 -14.85
CA THR A 151 -1.45 1.53 -16.15
C THR A 151 -2.47 1.06 -17.18
N ASN A 152 -2.54 1.72 -18.33
CA ASN A 152 -3.35 1.27 -19.47
C ASN A 152 -2.95 -0.12 -20.03
N CYS A 153 -1.80 -0.69 -19.63
CA CYS A 153 -1.35 -2.01 -20.08
C CYS A 153 -1.40 -3.08 -18.98
N ASP A 154 -0.90 -2.78 -17.78
CA ASP A 154 -0.90 -3.72 -16.65
C ASP A 154 -0.80 -3.03 -15.27
N ASN A 155 -0.83 -3.85 -14.22
CA ASN A 155 -0.66 -3.48 -12.84
C ASN A 155 0.75 -3.86 -12.35
N TYR A 156 1.43 -2.88 -11.77
CA TYR A 156 2.74 -3.05 -11.16
C TYR A 156 2.63 -2.95 -9.66
N SER A 157 3.57 -3.56 -8.94
CA SER A 157 3.61 -3.47 -7.49
C SER A 157 5.02 -3.54 -6.93
N ALA A 158 5.19 -2.89 -5.80
CA ALA A 158 6.38 -2.97 -4.98
C ALA A 158 6.03 -2.67 -3.53
N GLY A 159 6.86 -3.09 -2.60
CA GLY A 159 6.63 -2.81 -1.19
C GLY A 159 7.88 -3.02 -0.38
N ASP A 160 7.85 -2.49 0.84
CA ASP A 160 8.93 -2.59 1.81
C ASP A 160 8.37 -2.47 3.23
N THR A 161 9.22 -2.71 4.21
CA THR A 161 8.93 -2.44 5.62
C THR A 161 8.68 -0.94 5.84
N ILE A 162 7.72 -0.62 6.71
CA ILE A 162 7.50 0.75 7.19
C ILE A 162 8.80 1.32 7.74
N LYS A 163 9.59 0.50 8.44
CA LYS A 163 10.90 0.91 8.97
C LYS A 163 11.84 1.39 7.87
N ALA A 164 12.03 0.62 6.80
CA ALA A 164 12.92 1.01 5.70
C ALA A 164 12.46 2.30 5.00
N ILE A 165 11.15 2.48 4.84
CA ILE A 165 10.54 3.70 4.29
C ILE A 165 10.86 4.91 5.18
N LEU A 166 10.68 4.77 6.49
CA LEU A 166 10.91 5.83 7.48
C LEU A 166 12.39 6.17 7.67
N ASP A 167 13.27 5.17 7.60
CA ASP A 167 14.73 5.34 7.68
C ASP A 167 15.34 5.79 6.33
N GLU A 168 14.51 6.07 5.33
CA GLU A 168 14.90 6.50 3.97
C GLU A 168 15.85 5.53 3.23
N SER A 169 15.88 4.27 3.66
CA SER A 169 16.69 3.22 3.04
C SER A 169 15.97 2.48 1.92
N SER A 170 14.64 2.65 1.82
CA SER A 170 13.82 2.03 0.78
C SER A 170 13.91 2.81 -0.54
N PRO A 171 14.00 2.12 -1.71
CA PRO A 171 13.90 2.79 -3.00
C PRO A 171 12.51 3.42 -3.24
N TRP A 172 11.51 3.06 -2.42
CA TRP A 172 10.13 3.55 -2.53
C TRP A 172 9.81 4.70 -1.57
N THR A 173 10.80 5.23 -0.85
CA THR A 173 10.61 6.32 0.12
C THR A 173 10.00 7.57 -0.53
N GLU A 174 10.39 7.91 -1.76
CA GLU A 174 9.82 9.05 -2.47
C GLU A 174 8.31 8.86 -2.72
N LEU A 175 7.93 7.70 -3.25
CA LEU A 175 6.52 7.35 -3.50
C LEU A 175 5.70 7.35 -2.21
N ALA A 176 6.28 6.84 -1.12
CA ALA A 176 5.67 6.86 0.20
C ALA A 176 5.43 8.29 0.71
N LYS A 177 6.41 9.19 0.57
CA LYS A 177 6.29 10.60 0.96
C LYS A 177 5.14 11.27 0.21
N LYS A 178 5.00 11.00 -1.08
CA LYS A 178 3.87 11.53 -1.88
C LYS A 178 2.53 10.96 -1.43
N GLY A 179 2.45 9.66 -1.17
CA GLY A 179 1.24 9.03 -0.61
C GLY A 179 0.84 9.60 0.76
N PHE A 180 1.81 9.86 1.63
CA PHE A 180 1.57 10.49 2.94
C PHE A 180 1.12 11.95 2.82
N ALA A 181 1.66 12.71 1.86
CA ALA A 181 1.22 14.09 1.62
C ALA A 181 -0.28 14.15 1.26
N ILE A 182 -0.79 13.20 0.46
CA ILE A 182 -2.23 13.09 0.18
C ILE A 182 -3.01 12.81 1.47
N GLY A 183 -2.52 11.89 2.31
CA GLY A 183 -3.12 11.60 3.61
C GLY A 183 -3.17 12.81 4.53
N ASP A 184 -2.12 13.65 4.54
CA ASP A 184 -2.06 14.88 5.32
C ASP A 184 -3.07 15.94 4.83
N GLU A 185 -3.27 16.09 3.53
CA GLU A 185 -4.30 16.99 2.99
C GLU A 185 -5.72 16.49 3.33
N LEU A 186 -5.97 15.17 3.22
CA LEU A 186 -7.23 14.57 3.67
C LEU A 186 -7.50 14.81 5.16
N ASN A 187 -6.46 14.70 6.01
CA ASN A 187 -6.53 15.02 7.43
C ASN A 187 -6.95 16.48 7.65
N LYS A 188 -6.30 17.43 6.97
CA LYS A 188 -6.62 18.87 7.09
C LYS A 188 -8.07 19.17 6.69
N ILE A 189 -8.54 18.57 5.59
CA ILE A 189 -9.94 18.74 5.13
C ILE A 189 -10.92 18.21 6.18
N ALA A 190 -10.64 17.06 6.79
CA ALA A 190 -11.49 16.48 7.83
C ALA A 190 -11.49 17.32 9.12
N GLU A 191 -10.37 17.94 9.47
CA GLU A 191 -10.28 18.84 10.63
C GLU A 191 -11.09 20.13 10.42
N ASN A 192 -11.07 20.67 9.20
CA ASN A 192 -11.81 21.88 8.84
C ASN A 192 -13.32 21.65 8.60
N ASN A 193 -13.74 20.40 8.36
CA ASN A 193 -15.14 20.04 8.09
C ASN A 193 -15.61 18.87 8.99
N PRO A 194 -15.93 19.12 10.28
CA PRO A 194 -16.24 18.07 11.25
C PRO A 194 -17.52 17.27 10.94
N THR A 195 -18.39 17.77 10.07
CA THR A 195 -19.58 17.05 9.57
C THR A 195 -19.26 16.00 8.50
N LYS A 196 -18.08 16.06 7.85
CA LYS A 196 -17.58 15.08 6.87
C LYS A 196 -16.61 14.05 7.50
N ARG A 197 -16.73 13.77 8.81
CA ARG A 197 -15.79 12.92 9.57
C ARG A 197 -15.69 11.49 9.02
N VAL A 198 -14.74 11.27 8.13
CA VAL A 198 -13.96 10.04 8.08
C VAL A 198 -12.77 10.32 8.99
N VAL A 199 -12.76 9.72 10.20
CA VAL A 199 -11.68 9.93 11.16
C VAL A 199 -10.43 9.27 10.61
N TYR A 200 -9.60 10.07 9.97
CA TYR A 200 -8.26 9.70 9.56
C TYR A 200 -7.34 9.80 10.79
N PRO A 201 -6.61 8.75 11.16
CA PRO A 201 -5.66 8.85 12.24
C PRO A 201 -4.47 9.69 11.76
N LYS A 202 -4.23 10.83 12.42
CA LYS A 202 -2.95 11.54 12.32
C LYS A 202 -1.84 10.54 12.58
N THR A 203 -0.98 10.33 11.59
CA THR A 203 0.24 9.54 11.78
C THR A 203 1.23 10.42 12.53
N THR A 204 0.98 10.67 13.83
CA THR A 204 1.98 11.28 14.69
C THR A 204 3.05 10.22 14.95
N VAL A 205 4.05 10.17 14.09
CA VAL A 205 5.23 9.31 14.26
C VAL A 205 5.97 9.80 15.50
N LYS A 206 5.62 9.26 16.67
CA LYS A 206 6.49 9.35 17.84
C LYS A 206 7.75 8.58 17.48
N ARG A 207 8.83 9.31 17.18
CA ARG A 207 10.19 8.76 17.11
C ARG A 207 10.51 8.14 18.48
N GLY A 208 10.13 6.87 18.65
CA GLY A 208 10.57 6.09 19.80
C GLY A 208 12.07 5.93 19.68
N LYS A 209 12.81 6.30 20.74
CA LYS A 209 14.24 5.98 20.83
C LYS A 209 14.41 4.49 20.48
N PRO A 210 15.40 4.13 19.63
CA PRO A 210 15.68 2.73 19.37
C PRO A 210 15.92 2.04 20.72
N ALA A 211 15.26 0.90 20.93
CA ALA A 211 15.60 0.04 22.04
C ALA A 211 17.06 -0.35 21.86
N ASN A 212 17.91 0.09 22.80
CA ASN A 212 19.29 -0.35 22.88
C ASN A 212 19.27 -1.88 23.01
N PHE A 213 19.77 -2.58 21.99
CA PHE A 213 20.23 -3.96 22.07
C PHE A 213 21.75 -3.92 22.20
#